data_AF-A0A2V0QMC6-F1
#
_entry.id   AF-A0A2V0QMC6-F1
#
_cell.length_a   1.000
_cell.length_b   1.000
_cell.length_c   1.000
_cell.angle_alpha   90.00
_cell.angle_beta   90.00
_cell.angle_gamma   90.00
#
_symmetry.space_group_name_H-M   'P 1'
#
loop_
_entity.id
_entity.type
_entity.pdbx_description
1 polymer ?
#
loop_
_entity_poly.entity_id
_entity_poly.type
_entity_poly.pdbx_seq_one_letter_code
_entity_poly.pdbx_strand_id
1 'polypeptide(L)'
;MLSARGEPLDRILGLELGADDYLAKPCDPRELTARLRAVLRRSHPVASSTQLELGDLTFSPMRGVVSVDEKELTLTVSESRLLEALMRQPGEPLDKQELAQLALGRKLTLYDRSLDMHVSNLRKKIGPHPDGRPRIVALRSRGYYYAL
;
A
#
# COMPACT_ATOMS: atom_id res chain seq x y z
N MET A 1 13.92 -23.29 8.77
CA MET A 1 14.54 -24.38 7.96
C MET A 1 13.64 -25.62 7.99
N LEU A 2 13.61 -26.41 6.91
CA LEU A 2 12.80 -27.63 6.84
C LEU A 2 13.72 -28.87 6.90
N SER A 3 13.93 -29.42 8.09
CA SER A 3 14.84 -30.55 8.33
C SER A 3 14.14 -31.75 8.97
N ALA A 4 14.67 -32.95 8.74
CA ALA A 4 14.08 -34.25 9.06
C ALA A 4 14.28 -34.71 10.51
N ARG A 5 14.48 -33.80 11.47
CA ARG A 5 14.66 -34.16 12.88
C ARG A 5 13.64 -33.44 13.76
N GLY A 6 12.77 -34.23 14.36
CA GLY A 6 11.57 -33.79 15.09
C GLY A 6 11.74 -33.73 16.60
N GLU A 7 12.96 -33.84 17.12
CA GLU A 7 13.18 -33.79 18.56
C GLU A 7 13.05 -32.35 19.10
N PRO A 8 12.55 -32.15 20.33
CA PRO A 8 12.41 -30.83 20.94
C PRO A 8 13.73 -30.04 20.98
N LEU A 9 14.85 -30.73 21.14
CA LEU A 9 16.18 -30.13 21.20
C LEU A 9 16.57 -29.46 19.87
N ASP A 10 16.27 -30.09 18.74
CA ASP A 10 16.57 -29.57 17.40
C ASP A 10 15.76 -28.30 17.09
N ARG A 11 14.52 -28.24 17.60
CA ARG A 11 13.65 -27.06 17.45
C ARG A 11 14.21 -25.86 18.21
N ILE A 12 14.65 -26.07 19.45
CA ILE A 12 15.22 -25.02 20.28
C ILE A 12 16.51 -24.50 19.64
N LEU A 13 17.43 -25.41 19.28
CA LEU A 13 18.70 -25.06 18.65
C LEU A 13 18.50 -24.33 17.31
N GLY A 14 17.53 -24.77 16.50
CA GLY A 14 17.20 -24.11 15.23
C GLY A 14 16.74 -22.66 15.42
N LEU A 15 15.92 -22.38 16.44
CA LEU A 15 15.47 -21.03 16.76
C LEU A 15 16.61 -20.17 17.35
N GLU A 16 17.43 -20.73 18.23
CA GLU A 16 18.58 -20.04 18.83
C GLU A 16 19.67 -19.68 17.81
N LEU A 17 19.84 -20.50 16.76
CA LEU A 17 20.72 -20.22 15.62
C LEU A 17 20.14 -19.18 14.64
N GLY A 18 18.98 -18.58 14.95
CA GLY A 18 18.39 -17.50 14.19
C GLY A 18 17.36 -17.91 13.14
N ALA A 19 16.78 -19.12 13.22
CA ALA A 19 15.64 -19.44 12.37
C ALA A 19 14.37 -18.67 12.78
N ASP A 20 13.67 -18.09 11.82
CA ASP A 20 12.38 -17.42 12.05
C ASP A 20 11.25 -18.38 12.46
N ASP A 21 11.35 -19.64 12.03
CA ASP A 21 10.44 -20.72 12.41
C ASP A 21 11.09 -22.10 12.16
N TYR A 22 10.62 -23.10 12.91
CA TYR A 22 11.09 -24.49 12.85
C TYR A 22 9.91 -25.46 12.79
N LEU A 23 9.85 -26.26 11.72
CA LEU A 23 8.80 -27.25 11.50
C LEU A 23 9.43 -28.58 11.06
N ALA A 24 9.16 -29.64 11.83
CA ALA A 24 9.66 -30.98 11.56
C ALA A 24 8.72 -31.74 10.63
N LYS A 25 9.27 -32.63 9.80
CA LYS A 25 8.49 -33.55 8.95
C LYS A 25 8.09 -34.82 9.72
N PRO A 26 6.94 -35.45 9.42
CA PRO A 26 5.89 -35.01 8.49
C PRO A 26 5.03 -33.91 9.12
N CYS A 27 4.88 -32.79 8.42
CA CYS A 27 4.05 -31.68 8.88
C CYS A 27 2.71 -31.64 8.14
N ASP A 28 1.66 -31.21 8.83
CA ASP A 28 0.37 -30.95 8.18
C ASP A 28 0.50 -29.76 7.20
N PRO A 29 0.09 -29.88 5.93
CA PRO A 29 0.08 -28.76 4.98
C PRO A 29 -0.66 -27.51 5.48
N ARG A 30 -1.69 -27.67 6.32
CA ARG A 30 -2.42 -26.57 6.97
C ARG A 30 -1.56 -25.85 8.01
N GLU A 31 -0.74 -26.58 8.75
CA GLU A 31 0.19 -25.98 9.70
C GLU A 31 1.29 -25.19 8.99
N LEU A 32 1.86 -25.76 7.92
CA LEU A 32 2.86 -25.08 7.10
C LEU A 32 2.31 -23.77 6.51
N THR A 33 1.10 -23.81 5.96
CA THR A 33 0.46 -22.62 5.37
C THR A 33 0.13 -21.56 6.42
N ALA A 34 -0.33 -21.94 7.62
CA ALA A 34 -0.57 -21.00 8.72
C ALA A 34 0.72 -20.31 9.18
N ARG A 35 1.82 -21.07 9.30
CA ARG A 35 3.14 -20.56 9.70
C ARG A 35 3.75 -19.61 8.67
N LEU A 36 3.67 -19.96 7.38
CA LEU A 36 4.07 -19.06 6.29
C LEU A 36 3.30 -17.74 6.34
N ARG A 37 1.98 -17.78 6.53
CA ARG A 37 1.16 -16.57 6.69
C ARG A 37 1.58 -15.73 7.90
N ALA A 38 1.98 -16.36 9.00
CA ALA A 38 2.44 -15.67 10.21
C ALA A 38 3.81 -15.00 10.04
N VAL A 39 4.75 -15.65 9.34
CA VAL A 39 6.05 -15.06 8.99
C VAL A 39 5.87 -13.89 8.03
N LEU A 40 5.04 -14.05 6.99
CA LEU A 40 4.75 -12.98 6.02
C LEU A 40 4.06 -11.76 6.65
N ARG A 41 3.26 -11.94 7.70
CA ARG A 41 2.65 -10.83 8.46
C ARG A 41 3.66 -10.04 9.29
N ARG A 42 4.80 -10.65 9.65
CA ARG A 42 5.90 -9.98 10.37
C ARG A 42 6.80 -9.21 9.41
N SER A 43 7.04 -9.72 8.20
CA SER A 43 7.85 -9.04 7.18
C SER A 43 7.08 -7.95 6.44
N HIS A 44 5.77 -8.12 6.27
CA HIS A 44 4.84 -7.08 5.87
C HIS A 44 3.84 -6.90 7.00
N PRO A 45 4.01 -5.92 7.90
CA PRO A 45 2.90 -5.53 8.76
C PRO A 45 1.75 -5.25 7.79
N VAL A 46 0.71 -6.09 7.86
CA VAL A 46 -0.57 -5.78 7.23
C VAL A 46 -0.89 -4.45 7.86
N ALA A 47 -0.67 -3.36 7.13
CA ALA A 47 -1.09 -2.05 7.56
C ALA A 47 -2.54 -2.28 7.95
N SER A 48 -2.84 -2.14 9.25
CA SER A 48 -4.22 -1.99 9.64
C SER A 48 -4.76 -0.96 8.67
N SER A 49 -5.92 -1.26 8.10
CA SER A 49 -6.67 -0.38 7.22
C SER A 49 -7.12 0.86 8.00
N THR A 50 -6.15 1.54 8.61
CA THR A 50 -6.28 2.77 9.33
C THR A 50 -6.63 3.77 8.26
N GLN A 51 -7.79 4.36 8.46
CA GLN A 51 -8.20 5.55 7.77
C GLN A 51 -7.01 6.53 7.69
N LEU A 52 -6.70 7.00 6.49
CA LEU A 52 -5.64 7.97 6.24
C LEU A 52 -6.26 9.36 6.37
N GLU A 53 -5.72 10.20 7.25
CA GLU A 53 -6.25 11.53 7.54
C GLU A 53 -5.16 12.57 7.27
N LEU A 54 -5.46 13.57 6.45
CA LEU A 54 -4.60 14.71 6.17
C LEU A 54 -5.46 15.98 6.05
N GLY A 55 -5.38 16.83 7.07
CA GLY A 55 -6.17 18.05 7.14
C GLY A 55 -7.67 17.77 7.20
N ASP A 56 -8.41 18.32 6.26
CA ASP A 56 -9.86 18.17 6.08
C ASP A 56 -10.26 16.94 5.24
N LEU A 57 -9.28 16.18 4.74
CA LEU A 57 -9.51 15.01 3.90
C LEU A 57 -9.25 13.72 4.69
N THR A 58 -10.24 12.86 4.69
CA THR A 58 -10.22 11.55 5.33
C THR A 58 -10.44 10.45 4.30
N PHE A 59 -9.58 9.45 4.23
CA PHE A 59 -9.64 8.39 3.22
C PHE A 59 -9.64 7.01 3.85
N SER A 60 -10.58 6.16 3.41
CA SER A 60 -10.67 4.75 3.78
C SER A 60 -10.22 3.87 2.61
N PRO A 61 -8.98 3.33 2.63
CA PRO A 61 -8.49 2.47 1.55
C PRO A 61 -9.35 1.22 1.34
N MET A 62 -9.88 0.65 2.42
CA MET A 62 -10.73 -0.55 2.34
C MET A 62 -12.09 -0.28 1.70
N ARG A 63 -12.70 0.88 1.99
CA ARG A 63 -13.99 1.25 1.38
C ARG A 63 -13.82 1.87 -0.01
N GLY A 64 -12.64 2.38 -0.34
CA GLY A 64 -12.45 3.22 -1.52
C GLY A 64 -13.24 4.52 -1.44
N VAL A 65 -13.45 5.04 -0.22
CA VAL A 65 -14.25 6.22 0.07
C VAL A 65 -13.35 7.30 0.66
N VAL A 66 -13.51 8.52 0.14
CA VAL A 66 -12.89 9.73 0.69
C VAL A 66 -13.98 10.65 1.21
N SER A 67 -13.74 11.29 2.34
CA SER A 67 -14.58 12.32 2.93
C SER A 67 -13.81 13.65 2.92
N VAL A 68 -14.44 14.70 2.41
CA VAL A 68 -13.93 16.08 2.43
C VAL A 68 -15.09 16.95 2.90
N ASP A 69 -14.90 17.76 3.94
CA ASP A 69 -15.95 18.59 4.54
C ASP A 69 -17.24 17.79 4.84
N GLU A 70 -17.08 16.63 5.47
CA GLU A 70 -18.18 15.68 5.81
C GLU A 70 -18.94 15.09 4.60
N LYS A 71 -18.50 15.36 3.37
CA LYS A 71 -19.07 14.80 2.16
C LYS A 71 -18.32 13.56 1.71
N GLU A 72 -18.96 12.40 1.81
CA GLU A 72 -18.42 11.15 1.28
C GLU A 72 -18.46 11.11 -0.26
N LEU A 73 -17.37 10.65 -0.86
CA LEU A 73 -17.16 10.47 -2.29
C LEU A 73 -16.55 9.10 -2.56
N THR A 74 -17.14 8.36 -3.49
CA THR A 74 -16.62 7.05 -3.91
C THR A 74 -15.56 7.22 -5.00
N LEU A 75 -14.42 6.57 -4.80
CA LEU A 75 -13.32 6.53 -5.75
C LEU A 75 -13.37 5.22 -6.55
N THR A 76 -12.89 5.28 -7.78
CA THR A 76 -12.57 4.06 -8.54
C THR A 76 -11.37 3.35 -7.91
N VAL A 77 -11.12 2.10 -8.31
CA VAL A 77 -9.96 1.34 -7.81
C VAL A 77 -8.64 2.07 -8.11
N SER A 78 -8.46 2.56 -9.34
CA SER A 78 -7.24 3.27 -9.73
C SER A 78 -7.06 4.58 -8.96
N GLU A 79 -8.14 5.34 -8.77
CA GLU A 79 -8.11 6.59 -7.99
C GLU A 79 -7.81 6.33 -6.51
N SER A 80 -8.40 5.29 -5.92
CA SER A 80 -8.17 4.90 -4.53
C SER A 80 -6.70 4.54 -4.30
N ARG A 81 -6.13 3.71 -5.17
CA ARG A 81 -4.72 3.32 -5.09
C ARG A 81 -3.77 4.50 -5.29
N LEU A 82 -4.12 5.41 -6.20
CA LEU A 82 -3.32 6.60 -6.46
C LEU A 82 -3.34 7.54 -5.25
N LEU A 83 -4.51 7.78 -4.66
CA LEU A 83 -4.65 8.59 -3.45
C LEU A 83 -3.91 7.96 -2.28
N GLU A 84 -4.05 6.65 -2.08
CA GLU A 84 -3.37 5.92 -1.01
C GLU A 84 -1.85 6.07 -1.10
N ALA A 85 -1.28 5.85 -2.29
CA ALA A 85 0.16 5.98 -2.52
C ALA A 85 0.66 7.38 -2.16
N LEU A 86 -0.03 8.42 -2.63
CA LEU A 86 0.34 9.81 -2.38
C LEU A 86 0.16 10.23 -0.91
N MET A 87 -0.89 9.75 -0.23
CA MET A 87 -1.16 10.09 1.18
C MET A 87 -0.26 9.36 2.17
N ARG A 88 0.32 8.21 1.79
CA ARG A 88 1.30 7.49 2.63
C ARG A 88 2.63 8.24 2.77
N GLN A 89 2.97 9.08 1.79
CA GLN A 89 4.19 9.88 1.77
C GLN A 89 3.88 11.32 1.32
N PRO A 90 3.15 12.10 2.14
CA PRO A 90 2.78 13.46 1.77
C PRO A 90 4.02 14.34 1.67
N GLY A 91 4.03 15.26 0.70
CA GLY A 91 5.15 16.16 0.40
C GLY A 91 6.25 15.56 -0.48
N GLU A 92 6.32 14.23 -0.59
CA GLU A 92 7.36 13.55 -1.37
C GLU A 92 6.86 13.15 -2.77
N PRO A 93 7.59 13.48 -3.85
CA PRO A 93 7.24 13.10 -5.21
C PRO A 93 7.46 11.61 -5.46
N LEU A 94 6.38 10.92 -5.84
CA LEU A 94 6.40 9.56 -6.37
C LEU A 94 6.52 9.56 -7.89
N ASP A 95 7.37 8.68 -8.41
CA ASP A 95 7.64 8.56 -9.84
C ASP A 95 6.39 8.12 -10.63
N LYS A 96 6.27 8.58 -11.89
CA LYS A 96 5.11 8.23 -12.73
C LYS A 96 5.04 6.74 -13.04
N GLN A 97 6.17 6.06 -13.25
CA GLN A 97 6.17 4.62 -13.52
C GLN A 97 5.77 3.84 -12.28
N GLU A 98 6.22 4.26 -11.11
CA GLU A 98 5.83 3.66 -9.83
C GLU A 98 4.33 3.85 -9.57
N LEU A 99 3.83 5.08 -9.70
CA LEU A 99 2.40 5.38 -9.53
C LEU A 99 1.54 4.61 -10.53
N ALA A 100 1.98 4.44 -11.78
CA ALA A 100 1.25 3.64 -12.76
C ALA A 100 1.25 2.15 -12.39
N GLN A 101 2.38 1.61 -11.92
CA GLN A 101 2.44 0.22 -11.48
C GLN A 101 1.51 -0.03 -10.29
N LEU A 102 1.45 0.90 -9.33
CA LEU A 102 0.59 0.82 -8.15
C LEU A 102 -0.89 1.00 -8.52
N ALA A 103 -1.23 2.08 -9.24
CA ALA A 103 -2.62 2.43 -9.52
C ALA A 103 -3.24 1.60 -10.64
N LEU A 104 -2.49 1.33 -11.71
CA LEU A 104 -2.97 0.71 -12.95
C LEU A 104 -2.54 -0.75 -13.09
N GLY A 105 -1.61 -1.22 -12.25
CA GLY A 105 -1.07 -2.59 -12.33
C GLY A 105 -0.10 -2.82 -13.50
N ARG A 106 0.35 -1.75 -14.18
CA ARG A 106 1.23 -1.84 -15.34
C ARG A 106 2.13 -0.60 -15.47
N LYS A 107 3.25 -0.76 -16.16
CA LYS A 107 4.14 0.35 -16.53
C LYS A 107 3.50 1.24 -17.60
N LEU A 108 3.91 2.50 -17.64
CA LEU A 108 3.53 3.44 -18.70
C LEU A 108 4.37 3.17 -19.95
N THR A 109 3.69 3.14 -21.09
CA THR A 109 4.33 3.11 -22.41
C THR A 109 4.56 4.54 -22.92
N LEU A 110 5.31 4.67 -24.02
CA LEU A 110 5.44 5.95 -24.71
C LEU A 110 4.05 6.53 -25.04
N TYR A 111 3.88 7.83 -24.80
CA TYR A 111 2.63 8.58 -25.00
C TYR A 111 1.43 8.14 -24.13
N ASP A 112 1.63 7.27 -23.15
CA ASP A 112 0.56 6.88 -22.24
C ASP A 112 0.17 8.03 -21.29
N ARG A 113 -1.09 8.46 -21.36
CA ARG A 113 -1.67 9.53 -20.55
C ARG A 113 -2.71 9.03 -19.54
N SER A 114 -2.86 7.71 -19.40
CA SER A 114 -3.86 7.11 -18.52
C SER A 114 -3.67 7.52 -17.06
N LEU A 115 -2.43 7.54 -16.56
CA LEU A 115 -2.13 8.02 -15.21
C LEU A 115 -2.56 9.48 -15.03
N ASP A 116 -2.18 10.36 -15.97
CA ASP A 116 -2.49 11.79 -15.91
C ASP A 116 -4.02 12.02 -15.93
N MET A 117 -4.78 11.20 -16.65
CA MET A 117 -6.24 11.23 -16.66
C MET A 117 -6.83 10.83 -15.30
N HIS A 118 -6.34 9.76 -14.66
CA HIS A 118 -6.79 9.36 -13.32
C HIS A 118 -6.44 10.42 -12.27
N VAL A 119 -5.26 11.04 -12.34
CA VAL A 119 -4.89 12.18 -11.49
C VAL A 119 -5.84 13.35 -11.68
N SER A 120 -6.20 13.68 -12.93
CA SER A 120 -7.13 14.76 -13.25
C SER A 120 -8.53 14.50 -12.67
N ASN A 121 -9.05 13.28 -12.84
CA ASN A 121 -10.35 12.89 -12.29
C ASN A 121 -10.35 12.90 -10.76
N LEU A 122 -9.29 12.38 -10.14
CA LEU A 122 -9.14 12.41 -8.69
C LEU A 122 -9.13 13.84 -8.16
N ARG A 123 -8.33 14.75 -8.75
CA ARG A 123 -8.30 16.17 -8.38
C ARG A 123 -9.68 16.83 -8.46
N LYS A 124 -10.44 16.55 -9.52
CA LYS A 124 -11.80 17.09 -9.67
C LYS A 124 -12.76 16.58 -8.60
N LYS A 125 -12.59 15.32 -8.16
CA LYS A 125 -13.42 14.73 -7.10
C LYS A 125 -13.10 15.30 -5.73
N ILE A 126 -11.83 15.31 -5.33
CA ILE A 126 -11.43 15.70 -3.96
C ILE A 126 -11.26 17.20 -3.77
N GLY A 127 -11.22 17.98 -4.86
CA GLY A 127 -11.05 19.42 -4.82
C GLY A 127 -9.67 19.88 -4.34
N PRO A 128 -9.46 21.21 -4.28
CA PRO A 128 -8.29 21.80 -3.63
C PRO A 128 -8.38 21.72 -2.11
N HIS A 129 -7.33 22.18 -1.43
CA HIS A 129 -7.35 22.52 -0.01
C HIS A 129 -8.29 23.71 0.27
N PRO A 130 -8.69 23.95 1.53
CA PRO A 130 -9.54 25.08 1.91
C PRO A 130 -8.95 26.45 1.52
N ASP A 131 -7.62 26.56 1.42
CA ASP A 131 -6.90 27.77 0.98
C ASP A 131 -6.79 27.90 -0.55
N GLY A 132 -7.41 26.98 -1.30
CA GLY A 132 -7.41 26.96 -2.77
C GLY A 132 -6.18 26.30 -3.39
N ARG A 133 -5.17 25.87 -2.61
CA ARG A 133 -3.99 25.19 -3.15
C ARG A 133 -4.34 23.79 -3.67
N PRO A 134 -3.74 23.32 -4.77
CA PRO A 134 -3.99 21.97 -5.28
C PRO A 134 -3.44 20.90 -4.33
N ARG A 135 -4.26 19.90 -3.98
CA ARG A 135 -3.85 18.77 -3.12
C ARG A 135 -2.84 17.84 -3.78
N ILE A 136 -2.96 17.62 -5.08
CA ILE A 136 -2.01 16.77 -5.83
C ILE A 136 -1.25 17.68 -6.77
N VAL A 137 0.09 17.69 -6.71
CA VAL A 137 0.94 18.57 -7.51
C VAL A 137 1.86 17.73 -8.39
N ALA A 138 2.09 18.21 -9.62
CA ALA A 138 3.05 17.60 -10.53
C ALA A 138 4.42 18.23 -10.32
N LEU A 139 5.43 17.42 -10.03
CA LEU A 139 6.82 17.85 -10.01
C LEU A 139 7.50 17.41 -11.30
N ARG A 140 7.98 18.37 -12.08
CA ARG A 140 8.58 18.12 -13.40
C ARG A 140 9.70 17.08 -13.29
N SER A 141 9.63 16.05 -14.14
CA SER A 141 10.59 14.94 -14.20
C SER A 141 10.71 14.08 -12.94
N ARG A 142 9.87 14.27 -11.92
CA ARG A 142 9.86 13.45 -10.69
C ARG A 142 8.53 12.79 -10.38
N GLY A 143 7.42 13.30 -10.95
CA GLY A 143 6.11 12.65 -10.87
C GLY A 143 5.08 13.48 -10.10
N TYR A 144 4.39 12.88 -9.14
CA TYR A 144 3.30 13.52 -8.39
C TYR A 144 3.49 13.36 -6.87
N TYR A 145 3.04 14.35 -6.11
CA TYR A 145 2.97 14.28 -4.65
C TYR A 145 1.66 14.86 -4.12
N TYR A 146 1.27 14.45 -2.91
CA TYR A 146 0.23 15.12 -2.15
C TYR A 146 0.83 16.33 -1.41
N ALA A 147 0.35 17.53 -1.68
CA ALA A 147 0.77 18.76 -1.01
C ALA A 147 0.04 18.93 0.33
N LEU A 148 0.73 19.43 1.35
CA LEU A 148 0.19 19.77 2.67
C LEU A 148 -0.26 21.23 2.75
#